data_AF-A0A6N9ZLT3-F1
#
_entry.id   AF-A0A6N9ZLT3-F1
#
_cell.length_a   1.000
_cell.length_b   1.000
_cell.length_c   1.000
_cell.angle_alpha   90.00
_cell.angle_beta   90.00
_cell.angle_gamma   90.00
#
_symmetry.space_group_name_H-M   'P 1'
#
loop_
_entity.id
_entity.type
_entity.pdbx_description
1 polymer ?
#
loop_
_entity_poly.entity_id
_entity_poly.type
_entity_poly.pdbx_seq_one_letter_code
_entity_poly.pdbx_strand_id
1 'polypeptide(L)'
;MAKPATNRPAARVVPLRKGATLEMVRLTCPDTAQAMLIAESFGTAVVDSDGVRELHERLIIETADSLSDGLGEKAMQIHLQRIVGAYVGSAHGAGQFYSRAVSEARDATAKSANDARDEDLDGPVGYDSAAQRKREFAADMGIQSHALRMAAEGAVAAYRHVIGEAWKPFDRPVENPGQSLDRKAAEAQMAALG
;
A
#
# COMPACT_ATOMS: atom_id res chain seq x y z
N MET A 1 -22.86 -43.31 -38.65
CA MET A 1 -22.69 -42.99 -37.22
C MET A 1 -21.82 -41.75 -37.10
N ALA A 2 -22.34 -40.66 -36.53
CA ALA A 2 -21.62 -39.39 -36.38
C ALA A 2 -20.67 -39.45 -35.17
N LYS A 3 -19.43 -38.98 -35.31
CA LYS A 3 -18.46 -38.86 -34.22
C LYS A 3 -18.92 -37.79 -33.21
N PRO A 4 -18.87 -38.04 -31.89
CA PRO A 4 -19.19 -37.02 -30.92
C PRO A 4 -18.09 -35.94 -30.89
N ALA A 5 -18.49 -34.68 -30.93
CA ALA A 5 -17.59 -33.55 -30.78
C ALA A 5 -17.04 -33.51 -29.34
N THR A 6 -15.72 -33.52 -29.20
CA THR A 6 -15.05 -33.33 -27.92
C THR A 6 -15.18 -31.87 -27.49
N ASN A 7 -16.01 -31.64 -26.47
CA ASN A 7 -16.21 -30.33 -25.87
C ASN A 7 -14.94 -29.97 -25.08
N ARG A 8 -14.12 -29.07 -25.60
CA ARG A 8 -12.88 -28.61 -24.94
C ARG A 8 -13.30 -27.71 -23.76
N PRO A 9 -12.93 -28.04 -22.50
CA PRO A 9 -13.34 -27.22 -21.37
C PRO A 9 -12.71 -25.82 -21.51
N ALA A 10 -13.53 -24.78 -21.34
CA ALA A 10 -13.08 -23.39 -21.36
C ALA A 10 -12.04 -23.18 -20.25
N ALA A 11 -10.96 -22.47 -20.58
CA ALA A 11 -9.92 -22.13 -19.62
C ALA A 11 -10.54 -21.34 -18.46
N ARG A 12 -10.41 -21.87 -17.24
CA ARG A 12 -10.96 -21.27 -16.03
C ARG A 12 -10.19 -19.97 -15.73
N VAL A 13 -10.85 -18.83 -15.86
CA VAL A 13 -10.28 -17.53 -15.47
C VAL A 13 -10.14 -17.52 -13.95
N VAL A 14 -8.89 -17.59 -13.47
CA VAL A 14 -8.58 -17.47 -12.04
C VAL A 14 -8.66 -15.99 -11.67
N PRO A 15 -9.51 -15.59 -10.70
CA PRO A 15 -9.51 -14.22 -10.21
C PRO A 15 -8.14 -13.88 -9.63
N LEU A 16 -7.58 -12.74 -10.03
CA LEU A 16 -6.32 -12.21 -9.49
C LEU A 16 -6.65 -11.15 -8.44
N ARG A 17 -5.99 -11.22 -7.27
CA ARG A 17 -5.97 -10.07 -6.36
C ARG A 17 -4.97 -9.07 -6.92
N LYS A 18 -5.49 -7.94 -7.42
CA LYS A 18 -4.64 -6.83 -7.88
C LYS A 18 -3.86 -6.27 -6.70
N GLY A 19 -2.54 -6.21 -6.85
CA GLY A 19 -1.68 -5.56 -5.86
C GLY A 19 -1.87 -4.04 -5.86
N ALA A 20 -1.57 -3.41 -4.72
CA ALA A 20 -1.52 -1.95 -4.61
C ALA A 20 -0.51 -1.36 -5.62
N THR A 21 -0.91 -0.33 -6.36
CA THR A 21 -0.03 0.40 -7.27
C THR A 21 0.46 1.70 -6.63
N LEU A 22 1.59 2.22 -7.12
CA LEU A 22 2.04 3.56 -6.71
C LEU A 22 1.01 4.64 -7.05
N GLU A 23 0.24 4.47 -8.13
CA GLU A 23 -0.83 5.39 -8.48
C GLU A 23 -1.97 5.40 -7.44
N MET A 24 -2.35 4.22 -6.90
CA MET A 24 -3.31 4.15 -5.80
C MET A 24 -2.79 4.84 -4.53
N VAL A 25 -1.49 4.76 -4.25
CA VAL A 25 -0.87 5.52 -3.15
C VAL A 25 -1.02 7.01 -3.39
N ARG A 26 -0.70 7.51 -4.58
CA ARG A 26 -0.81 8.95 -4.91
C ARG A 26 -2.23 9.49 -4.83
N LEU A 27 -3.22 8.66 -5.12
CA LEU A 27 -4.64 9.03 -5.00
C LEU A 27 -5.14 9.10 -3.56
N THR A 28 -4.50 8.37 -2.63
CA THR A 28 -5.02 8.16 -1.28
C THR A 28 -4.19 8.82 -0.19
N CYS A 29 -2.91 9.08 -0.44
CA CYS A 29 -2.01 9.79 0.46
C CYS A 29 -1.86 11.25 0.04
N PRO A 30 -1.75 12.20 0.99
CA PRO A 30 -1.42 13.59 0.69
C PRO A 30 -0.16 13.71 -0.16
N ASP A 31 -0.14 14.67 -1.09
CA ASP A 31 1.10 15.13 -1.71
C ASP A 31 1.85 16.10 -0.78
N THR A 32 3.04 16.55 -1.20
CA THR A 32 3.88 17.45 -0.39
C THR A 32 3.16 18.75 -0.04
N ALA A 33 2.43 19.35 -0.98
CA ALA A 33 1.70 20.59 -0.74
C ALA A 33 0.59 20.38 0.29
N GLN A 34 -0.18 19.31 0.17
CA GLN A 34 -1.22 18.98 1.12
C GLN A 34 -0.65 18.61 2.51
N ALA A 35 0.48 17.91 2.57
CA ALA A 35 1.15 17.58 3.84
C ALA A 35 1.65 18.85 4.56
N MET A 36 2.21 19.81 3.83
CA MET A 36 2.60 21.12 4.38
C MET A 36 1.38 21.87 4.94
N LEU A 37 0.28 21.92 4.18
CA LEU A 37 -0.95 22.58 4.64
C LEU A 37 -1.50 21.93 5.92
N ILE A 38 -1.44 20.59 6.02
CA ILE A 38 -1.84 19.86 7.24
C ILE A 38 -0.93 20.25 8.41
N ALA A 39 0.39 20.25 8.21
CA ALA A 39 1.36 20.62 9.23
C ALA A 39 1.14 22.05 9.75
N GLU A 40 0.94 23.01 8.85
CA GLU A 40 0.68 24.41 9.20
C GLU A 40 -0.66 24.58 9.93
N SER A 41 -1.72 23.91 9.46
CA SER A 41 -3.07 24.10 10.00
C SER A 41 -3.27 23.45 11.36
N PHE A 42 -2.59 22.33 11.62
CA PHE A 42 -2.76 21.54 12.84
C PHE A 42 -1.54 21.58 13.78
N GLY A 43 -0.47 22.28 13.39
CA GLY A 43 0.77 22.31 14.17
C GLY A 43 1.48 20.96 14.25
N THR A 44 1.29 20.09 13.25
CA THR A 44 1.92 18.76 13.21
C THR A 44 3.32 18.82 12.58
N ALA A 45 4.04 17.70 12.60
CA ALA A 45 5.42 17.64 12.11
C ALA A 45 5.51 17.91 10.60
N VAL A 46 6.45 18.77 10.21
CA VAL A 46 6.85 18.96 8.80
C VAL A 46 7.77 17.81 8.39
N VAL A 47 7.40 17.11 7.31
CA VAL A 47 8.16 15.97 6.78
C VAL A 47 9.18 16.47 5.78
N ASP A 48 10.43 16.03 5.92
CA ASP A 48 11.46 16.16 4.88
C ASP A 48 11.18 15.14 3.76
N SER A 49 10.27 15.50 2.86
CA SER A 49 9.76 14.61 1.81
C SER A 49 10.87 14.11 0.88
N ASP A 50 11.78 15.00 0.46
CA ASP A 50 12.89 14.65 -0.43
C ASP A 50 13.92 13.79 0.30
N GLY A 51 14.29 14.14 1.54
CA GLY A 51 15.21 13.33 2.34
C GLY A 51 14.69 11.91 2.60
N VAL A 52 13.40 11.74 2.90
CA VAL A 52 12.79 10.40 3.06
C VAL A 52 12.84 9.62 1.75
N ARG A 53 12.47 10.24 0.63
CA ARG A 53 12.48 9.59 -0.69
C ARG A 53 13.90 9.14 -1.07
N GLU A 54 14.87 10.04 -0.98
CA GLU A 54 16.27 9.79 -1.33
C GLU A 54 16.92 8.73 -0.45
N LEU A 55 16.63 8.74 0.86
CA LEU A 55 17.16 7.74 1.78
C LEU A 55 16.65 6.33 1.45
N HIS A 56 15.35 6.20 1.13
CA HIS A 56 14.77 4.89 0.80
C HIS A 56 15.24 4.38 -0.56
N GLU A 57 15.41 5.28 -1.53
CA GLU A 57 16.01 4.93 -2.81
C GLU A 57 17.43 4.37 -2.62
N ARG A 58 18.28 5.13 -1.92
CA ARG A 58 19.67 4.75 -1.66
C ARG A 58 19.80 3.47 -0.86
N LEU A 59 19.01 3.30 0.20
CA LEU A 59 19.00 2.10 1.03
C LEU A 59 18.77 0.83 0.20
N ILE A 60 17.82 0.88 -0.74
CA ILE A 60 17.49 -0.29 -1.56
C ILE A 60 18.58 -0.55 -2.61
N ILE A 61 19.16 0.49 -3.20
CA ILE A 61 20.28 0.34 -4.15
C ILE A 61 21.49 -0.28 -3.44
N GLU A 62 21.92 0.28 -2.31
CA GLU A 62 23.10 -0.21 -1.58
C GLU A 62 22.93 -1.66 -1.11
N THR A 63 21.73 -2.04 -0.67
CA THR A 63 21.44 -3.43 -0.26
C THR A 63 21.36 -4.38 -1.47
N ALA A 64 20.89 -3.91 -2.63
CA ALA A 64 20.92 -4.70 -3.86
C ALA A 64 22.35 -4.92 -4.37
N ASP A 65 23.20 -3.89 -4.34
CA ASP A 65 24.62 -3.98 -4.72
C ASP A 65 25.34 -5.00 -3.83
N SER A 66 25.09 -4.99 -2.52
CA SER A 66 25.67 -6.00 -1.62
C SER A 66 25.21 -7.43 -1.90
N LEU A 67 24.10 -7.62 -2.62
CA LEU A 67 23.53 -8.91 -2.98
C LEU A 67 23.93 -9.36 -4.40
N SER A 68 24.54 -8.51 -5.21
CA SER A 68 24.77 -8.76 -6.65
C SER A 68 25.70 -9.93 -6.91
N ASP A 69 26.69 -10.16 -6.05
CA ASP A 69 27.65 -11.26 -6.19
C ASP A 69 27.00 -12.63 -5.90
N GLY A 70 25.90 -12.64 -5.13
CA GLY A 70 25.23 -13.86 -4.67
C GLY A 70 23.91 -14.17 -5.38
N LEU A 71 23.33 -13.21 -6.11
CA LEU A 71 22.05 -13.36 -6.78
C LEU A 71 22.16 -13.13 -8.29
N GLY A 72 21.69 -14.10 -9.07
CA GLY A 72 21.45 -13.87 -10.49
C GLY A 72 20.32 -12.84 -10.72
N GLU A 73 20.33 -12.18 -11.87
CA GLU A 73 19.40 -11.09 -12.23
C GLU A 73 17.93 -11.40 -11.92
N LYS A 74 17.47 -12.61 -12.27
CA LYS A 74 16.07 -13.00 -12.05
C LYS A 74 15.72 -13.11 -10.57
N ALA A 75 16.66 -13.60 -9.75
CA ALA A 75 16.47 -13.71 -8.31
C ALA A 75 16.44 -12.32 -7.67
N MET A 76 17.32 -11.41 -8.11
CA MET A 76 17.32 -10.00 -7.71
C MET A 76 15.97 -9.33 -8.04
N GLN A 77 15.47 -9.51 -9.27
CA GLN A 77 14.19 -8.96 -9.69
C GLN A 77 13.04 -9.45 -8.79
N ILE A 78 12.94 -10.76 -8.53
CA ILE A 78 11.89 -11.34 -7.67
C ILE A 78 12.02 -10.84 -6.23
N HIS A 79 13.24 -10.68 -5.73
CA HIS A 79 13.51 -10.17 -4.38
C HIS A 79 13.04 -8.72 -4.25
N LEU A 80 13.51 -7.83 -5.12
CA LEU A 80 13.14 -6.42 -5.10
C LEU A 80 11.65 -6.20 -5.40
N GLN A 81 11.04 -7.03 -6.25
CA GLN A 81 9.60 -7.01 -6.51
C GLN A 81 8.78 -7.13 -5.21
N ARG A 82 9.22 -7.98 -4.27
CA ARG A 82 8.57 -8.18 -2.97
C ARG A 82 8.82 -7.03 -2.00
N ILE A 83 10.07 -6.57 -1.91
CA ILE A 83 10.45 -5.44 -1.04
C ILE A 83 9.69 -4.18 -1.43
N VAL A 84 9.74 -3.81 -2.71
CA VAL A 84 9.06 -2.61 -3.21
C VAL A 84 7.55 -2.75 -3.08
N GLY A 85 7.01 -3.95 -3.31
CA GLY A 85 5.60 -4.25 -3.07
C GLY A 85 5.17 -4.04 -1.62
N ALA A 86 6.02 -4.34 -0.64
CA ALA A 86 5.73 -4.09 0.77
C ALA A 86 5.64 -2.59 1.09
N TYR A 87 6.57 -1.77 0.55
CA TYR A 87 6.51 -0.31 0.71
C TYR A 87 5.24 0.28 0.07
N VAL A 88 4.93 -0.08 -1.17
CA VAL A 88 3.73 0.40 -1.88
C VAL A 88 2.46 -0.06 -1.17
N GLY A 89 2.41 -1.32 -0.72
CA GLY A 89 1.27 -1.86 0.04
C GLY A 89 1.07 -1.15 1.38
N SER A 90 2.15 -0.88 2.12
CA SER A 90 2.11 -0.13 3.38
C SER A 90 1.58 1.29 3.17
N ALA A 91 2.14 2.01 2.19
CA ALA A 91 1.72 3.37 1.86
C ALA A 91 0.25 3.43 1.43
N HIS A 92 -0.20 2.50 0.58
CA HIS A 92 -1.62 2.43 0.18
C HIS A 92 -2.51 2.13 1.40
N GLY A 93 -2.12 1.20 2.27
CA GLY A 93 -2.86 0.90 3.50
C GLY A 93 -3.02 2.14 4.38
N ALA A 94 -1.94 2.91 4.57
CA ALA A 94 -1.97 4.16 5.31
C ALA A 94 -2.85 5.23 4.64
N GLY A 95 -2.77 5.40 3.31
CA GLY A 95 -3.62 6.33 2.57
C GLY A 95 -5.11 5.98 2.68
N GLN A 96 -5.47 4.68 2.68
CA GLN A 96 -6.85 4.23 2.90
C GLN A 96 -7.33 4.48 4.34
N PHE A 97 -6.43 4.39 5.31
CA PHE A 97 -6.74 4.70 6.69
C PHE A 97 -6.94 6.20 6.88
N TYR A 98 -6.05 7.02 6.33
CA TYR A 98 -6.19 8.48 6.28
C TYR A 98 -7.49 8.90 5.59
N SER A 99 -7.81 8.33 4.43
CA SER A 99 -9.05 8.64 3.70
C SER A 99 -10.30 8.36 4.53
N ARG A 100 -10.30 7.28 5.32
CA ARG A 100 -11.38 6.96 6.26
C ARG A 100 -11.45 7.96 7.41
N ALA A 101 -10.31 8.29 8.01
CA ALA A 101 -10.22 9.29 9.09
C ALA A 101 -10.75 10.67 8.64
N VAL A 102 -10.45 11.10 7.41
CA VAL A 102 -10.97 12.35 6.84
C VAL A 102 -12.49 12.31 6.70
N SER A 103 -13.06 11.20 6.22
CA SER A 103 -14.52 11.05 6.13
C SER A 103 -15.17 11.10 7.52
N GLU A 104 -14.62 10.39 8.50
CA GLU A 104 -15.14 10.42 9.88
C GLU A 104 -15.05 11.80 10.53
N ALA A 105 -13.99 12.55 10.24
CA ALA A 105 -13.81 13.93 10.71
C ALA A 105 -14.82 14.89 10.05
N ARG A 106 -15.09 14.71 8.74
CA ARG A 106 -16.12 15.47 8.02
C ARG A 106 -17.51 15.18 8.56
N ASP A 107 -17.85 13.92 8.77
CA ASP A 107 -19.14 13.49 9.31
C ASP A 107 -19.36 14.05 10.72
N ALA A 108 -18.35 13.99 11.58
CA ALA A 108 -18.44 14.56 12.93
C ALA A 108 -18.58 16.09 12.90
N THR A 109 -17.88 16.77 11.99
CA THR A 109 -18.00 18.22 11.81
C THR A 109 -19.40 18.60 11.33
N ALA A 110 -19.96 17.86 10.36
CA ALA A 110 -21.31 18.10 9.86
C ALA A 110 -22.39 17.86 10.93
N LYS A 111 -22.25 16.81 11.75
CA LYS A 111 -23.14 16.53 12.88
C LYS A 111 -23.11 17.64 13.93
N SER A 112 -21.91 18.11 14.30
CA SER A 112 -21.75 19.20 15.27
C SER A 112 -22.39 20.52 14.81
N ALA A 113 -22.57 20.71 13.49
CA ALA A 113 -23.19 21.90 12.93
C ALA A 113 -24.73 21.85 12.86
N ASN A 114 -25.37 20.69 13.10
CA ASN A 114 -26.80 20.46 12.82
C ASN A 114 -27.72 20.41 14.07
N ASP A 115 -27.18 20.75 15.25
CA ASP A 115 -27.91 21.32 16.40
C ASP A 115 -29.25 20.65 16.83
N ALA A 116 -29.23 19.31 17.06
CA ALA A 116 -30.23 18.59 17.87
C ALA A 116 -29.65 18.16 19.24
N ARG A 117 -28.96 19.11 19.87
CA ARG A 117 -28.78 19.47 21.31
C ARG A 117 -28.72 18.48 22.48
N ASP A 118 -28.77 17.16 22.36
CA ASP A 118 -28.66 16.30 23.56
C ASP A 118 -27.44 15.35 23.62
N GLU A 119 -26.74 15.08 22.52
CA GLU A 119 -25.66 14.07 22.51
C GLU A 119 -24.23 14.62 22.42
N ASP A 120 -24.05 15.88 22.05
CA ASP A 120 -22.75 16.58 22.06
C ASP A 120 -22.79 17.71 23.11
N LEU A 121 -23.01 17.36 24.38
CA LEU A 121 -22.60 18.25 25.48
C LEU A 121 -21.12 18.55 25.26
N ASP A 122 -20.80 19.82 25.05
CA ASP A 122 -19.43 20.31 25.08
C ASP A 122 -18.70 19.59 26.21
N GLY A 123 -17.52 19.03 25.91
CA GLY A 123 -16.61 18.60 26.98
C GLY A 123 -16.44 19.75 27.99
N PRO A 124 -16.00 19.47 29.23
CA PRO A 124 -15.81 20.51 30.23
C PRO A 124 -15.13 21.73 29.60
N VAL A 125 -15.63 22.94 29.86
CA VAL A 125 -15.16 24.18 29.21
C VAL A 125 -13.62 24.22 29.24
N GLY A 126 -13.00 24.23 28.06
CA GLY A 126 -11.54 24.19 27.89
C GLY A 126 -10.95 22.89 27.30
N TYR A 127 -11.77 21.89 26.95
CA TYR A 127 -11.34 20.68 26.24
C TYR A 127 -11.85 20.62 24.79
N ASP A 128 -11.11 19.99 23.89
CA ASP A 128 -11.47 19.88 22.47
C ASP A 128 -12.82 19.16 22.27
N SER A 129 -13.58 19.56 21.26
CA SER A 129 -14.80 18.84 20.89
C SER A 129 -14.47 17.47 20.28
N ALA A 130 -15.43 16.53 20.31
CA ALA A 130 -15.25 15.23 19.66
C ALA A 130 -14.96 15.36 18.15
N ALA A 131 -15.56 16.36 17.50
CA ALA A 131 -15.28 16.68 16.10
C ALA A 131 -13.86 17.22 15.91
N GLN A 132 -13.36 18.06 16.83
CA GLN A 132 -11.99 18.58 16.77
C GLN A 132 -10.95 17.46 16.89
N ARG A 133 -11.08 16.59 17.88
CA ARG A 133 -10.17 15.43 18.05
C ARG A 133 -10.10 14.53 16.82
N LYS A 134 -11.22 14.35 16.11
CA LYS A 134 -11.25 13.57 14.86
C LYS A 134 -10.52 14.26 13.72
N ARG A 135 -10.59 15.60 13.65
CA ARG A 135 -9.81 16.37 12.66
C ARG A 135 -8.32 16.29 12.94
N GLU A 136 -7.91 16.43 14.20
CA GLU A 136 -6.50 16.28 14.62
C GLU A 136 -5.98 14.87 14.33
N PHE A 137 -6.75 13.84 14.67
CA PHE A 137 -6.41 12.47 14.33
C PHE A 137 -6.24 12.26 12.81
N ALA A 138 -7.15 12.81 12.00
CA ALA A 138 -7.04 12.75 10.55
C ALA A 138 -5.79 13.50 10.04
N ALA A 139 -5.43 14.63 10.65
CA ALA A 139 -4.22 15.38 10.33
C ALA A 139 -2.96 14.54 10.60
N ASP A 140 -2.86 13.90 11.77
CA ASP A 140 -1.75 13.00 12.10
C ASP A 140 -1.63 11.85 11.10
N MET A 141 -2.75 11.22 10.74
CA MET A 141 -2.77 10.17 9.73
C MET A 141 -2.37 10.67 8.33
N GLY A 142 -2.67 11.93 8.03
CA GLY A 142 -2.23 12.60 6.81
C GLY A 142 -0.71 12.68 6.72
N ILE A 143 -0.06 13.13 7.80
CA ILE A 143 1.41 13.21 7.87
C ILE A 143 2.05 11.82 7.77
N GLN A 144 1.53 10.83 8.51
CA GLN A 144 2.07 9.47 8.48
C GLN A 144 1.92 8.81 7.09
N SER A 145 0.75 8.95 6.47
CA SER A 145 0.51 8.40 5.12
C SER A 145 1.33 9.09 4.04
N HIS A 146 1.60 10.39 4.18
CA HIS A 146 2.51 11.13 3.30
C HIS A 146 3.96 10.65 3.43
N ALA A 147 4.47 10.47 4.65
CA ALA A 147 5.82 9.95 4.86
C ALA A 147 6.01 8.56 4.22
N LEU A 148 5.01 7.67 4.37
CA LEU A 148 5.03 6.35 3.73
C LEU A 148 4.92 6.42 2.20
N ARG A 149 4.21 7.41 1.66
CA ARG A 149 4.20 7.68 0.21
C ARG A 149 5.61 8.02 -0.28
N MET A 150 6.36 8.87 0.42
CA MET A 150 7.74 9.22 0.05
C MET A 150 8.67 8.01 0.08
N ALA A 151 8.55 7.16 1.11
CA ALA A 151 9.26 5.89 1.19
C ALA A 151 8.93 4.96 0.01
N ALA A 152 7.65 4.84 -0.37
CA ALA A 152 7.22 4.03 -1.50
C ALA A 152 7.69 4.58 -2.85
N GLU A 153 7.71 5.89 -3.04
CA GLU A 153 8.25 6.53 -4.24
C GLU A 153 9.76 6.27 -4.37
N GLY A 154 10.52 6.40 -3.28
CA GLY A 154 11.95 6.08 -3.25
C GLY A 154 12.23 4.60 -3.56
N ALA A 155 11.44 3.69 -2.98
CA ALA A 155 11.56 2.26 -3.28
C ALA A 155 11.29 1.93 -4.75
N VAL A 156 10.26 2.52 -5.34
CA VAL A 156 9.95 2.33 -6.78
C VAL A 156 11.05 2.91 -7.67
N ALA A 157 11.65 4.04 -7.28
CA ALA A 157 12.80 4.61 -7.98
C ALA A 157 14.01 3.68 -7.93
N ALA A 158 14.33 3.12 -6.77
CA ALA A 158 15.41 2.14 -6.63
C ALA A 158 15.19 0.87 -7.45
N TYR A 159 13.96 0.33 -7.49
CA TYR A 159 13.66 -0.81 -8.36
C TYR A 159 13.97 -0.49 -9.82
N ARG A 160 13.58 0.68 -10.29
CA ARG A 160 13.89 1.12 -11.66
C ARG A 160 15.39 1.25 -11.88
N HIS A 161 16.12 1.77 -10.90
CA HIS A 161 17.58 1.90 -10.98
C HIS A 161 18.26 0.55 -11.12
N VAL A 162 17.94 -0.40 -10.23
CA VAL A 162 18.62 -1.71 -10.17
C VAL A 162 18.18 -2.65 -11.30
N ILE A 163 16.89 -2.68 -11.62
CA ILE A 163 16.32 -3.63 -12.60
C ILE A 163 16.27 -3.06 -14.02
N GLY A 164 16.27 -1.73 -14.17
CA GLY A 164 16.10 -1.05 -15.47
C GLY A 164 14.65 -1.01 -15.98
N GLU A 165 13.69 -1.51 -15.21
CA GLU A 165 12.26 -1.57 -15.58
C GLU A 165 11.37 -0.80 -14.60
N ALA A 166 10.24 -0.30 -15.09
CA ALA A 166 9.23 0.28 -14.21
C ALA A 166 8.59 -0.81 -13.33
N TRP A 167 8.62 -0.62 -12.01
CA TRP A 167 7.95 -1.54 -11.08
C TRP A 167 6.44 -1.60 -11.34
N LYS A 168 5.89 -2.81 -11.30
CA LYS A 168 4.45 -3.08 -11.37
C LYS A 168 4.07 -4.09 -10.29
N PRO A 169 2.87 -4.02 -9.69
CA PRO A 169 2.48 -4.99 -8.68
C PRO A 169 2.41 -6.40 -9.28
N PHE A 170 2.78 -7.39 -8.49
CA PHE A 170 2.59 -8.78 -8.86
C PHE A 170 1.12 -9.16 -8.63
N ASP A 171 0.41 -9.53 -9.69
CA ASP A 171 -0.93 -10.08 -9.58
C ASP A 171 -0.85 -11.53 -9.08
N ARG A 172 -1.30 -11.77 -7.85
CA ARG A 172 -1.30 -13.11 -7.28
C ARG A 172 -2.58 -13.86 -7.69
N PRO A 173 -2.46 -15.10 -8.22
CA PRO A 173 -3.58 -16.03 -8.29
C PRO A 173 -4.22 -16.16 -6.89
N VAL A 174 -5.55 -16.08 -6.81
CA VAL A 174 -6.25 -16.40 -5.55
C VAL A 174 -5.88 -17.83 -5.16
N GLU A 175 -5.29 -18.00 -3.97
CA GLU A 175 -4.66 -19.25 -3.51
C GLU A 175 -5.61 -20.46 -3.39
N ASN A 176 -6.93 -20.30 -3.62
CA ASN A 176 -7.91 -21.38 -3.49
C ASN A 176 -8.99 -21.45 -4.60
N PRO A 177 -8.68 -22.02 -5.79
CA PRO A 177 -9.71 -22.47 -6.73
C PRO A 177 -9.94 -24.00 -6.73
N GLY A 178 -9.08 -24.80 -6.07
CA GLY A 178 -9.19 -26.27 -5.96
C GLY A 178 -7.88 -27.00 -5.60
N GLN A 179 -7.55 -27.07 -4.31
CA GLN A 179 -6.26 -27.54 -3.74
C GLN A 179 -5.92 -29.05 -3.86
N SER A 180 -6.66 -29.88 -4.59
CA SER A 180 -6.50 -31.34 -4.47
C SER A 180 -5.48 -32.00 -5.41
N LEU A 181 -5.09 -31.35 -6.52
CA LEU A 181 -4.23 -31.98 -7.55
C LEU A 181 -2.75 -31.57 -7.46
N ASP A 182 -2.46 -30.30 -7.14
CA ASP A 182 -1.08 -29.79 -7.05
C ASP A 182 -0.28 -30.38 -5.90
N ARG A 183 -0.95 -30.77 -4.80
CA ARG A 183 -0.26 -31.36 -3.64
C ARG A 183 0.40 -32.70 -3.97
N LYS A 184 -0.26 -33.53 -4.78
CA LYS A 184 0.29 -34.83 -5.23
C LYS A 184 1.44 -34.66 -6.21
N ALA A 185 1.38 -33.66 -7.08
CA ALA A 185 2.46 -33.35 -8.01
C ALA A 185 3.68 -32.78 -7.27
N ALA A 186 3.45 -31.89 -6.30
CA ALA A 186 4.51 -31.34 -5.44
C ALA A 186 5.15 -32.41 -4.55
N GLU A 187 4.36 -33.33 -3.97
CA GLU A 187 4.88 -34.48 -3.21
C GLU A 187 5.72 -35.41 -4.08
N ALA A 188 5.32 -35.68 -5.33
CA ALA A 188 6.10 -36.49 -6.27
C ALA A 188 7.41 -35.79 -6.71
N GLN A 189 7.39 -34.47 -6.84
CA GLN A 189 8.58 -33.68 -7.18
C GLN A 189 9.54 -33.55 -5.98
N MET A 190 9.02 -33.39 -4.77
CA MET A 190 9.83 -33.37 -3.54
C MET A 190 10.44 -34.73 -3.23
N ALA A 191 9.71 -35.83 -3.47
CA ALA A 191 10.27 -37.18 -3.38
C ALA A 191 11.40 -37.45 -4.39
N ALA A 192 11.47 -36.69 -5.49
CA ALA A 192 12.55 -36.77 -6.47
C ALA A 192 13.80 -35.96 -6.07
N LEU A 193 13.72 -35.14 -5.02
CA LEU A 193 14.82 -34.31 -4.51
C LEU A 193 15.56 -34.94 -3.31
N GLY A 194 15.10 -36.08 -2.79
CA GLY A 194 15.68 -36.78 -1.63
C GLY A 194 14.95 -36.48 -0.33
#